data_AF-A0A7C4LG26-F1
#
_entry.id   AF-A0A7C4LG26-F1
#
_cell.length_a   1.000
_cell.length_b   1.000
_cell.length_c   1.000
_cell.angle_alpha   90.00
_cell.angle_beta   90.00
_cell.angle_gamma   90.00
#
_symmetry.space_group_name_H-M   'P 1'
#
loop_
_entity.id
_entity.type
_entity.pdbx_description
1 polymer ?
#
loop_
_entity_poly.entity_id
_entity_poly.type
_entity_poly.pdbx_seq_one_letter_code
_entity_poly.pdbx_strand_id
1 'polypeptide(L)'
;MVNTSIVVGGDLTNYNFVTFGSKTCPHCRNLHDFFSKNYQGRCYFLWVEDSDGSRLFYELYKAEVKHGLSQDYAYAVPQTLVLRDGAPIAVVIGEVTDVKFWNQLISGEATGEIPVYLGSSKYSVVLSNESLADLLSELGKIIQTHDPPAKR
;
A
#
# COMPACT_ATOMS: atom_id res chain seq x y z
N MET A 1 -29.16 6.17 24.83
CA MET A 1 -28.41 6.77 23.71
C MET A 1 -27.21 5.89 23.43
N VAL A 2 -27.30 5.03 22.43
CA VAL A 2 -26.15 4.28 21.92
C VAL A 2 -26.05 4.69 20.46
N ASN A 3 -25.05 5.51 20.16
CA ASN A 3 -24.81 6.02 18.82
C ASN A 3 -24.02 4.95 18.06
N THR A 4 -24.71 3.86 17.70
CA THR A 4 -24.13 2.79 16.89
C THR A 4 -24.34 3.14 15.43
N SER A 5 -23.39 3.86 14.85
CA SER A 5 -23.30 3.93 13.39
C SER A 5 -22.75 2.60 12.89
N ILE A 6 -23.65 1.62 12.73
CA ILE A 6 -23.44 0.46 11.88
C ILE A 6 -23.42 1.00 10.45
N VAL A 7 -22.24 1.06 9.84
CA VAL A 7 -22.11 1.27 8.40
C VAL A 7 -22.21 -0.09 7.74
N VAL A 8 -23.39 -0.44 7.24
CA VAL A 8 -23.56 -1.49 6.23
C VAL A 8 -24.32 -0.88 5.06
N GLY A 9 -23.70 -0.90 3.88
CA GLY A 9 -24.40 -0.78 2.60
C GLY A 9 -23.82 0.24 1.64
N GLY A 10 -22.93 -0.21 0.77
CA GLY A 10 -22.50 0.48 -0.44
C GLY A 10 -21.35 -0.28 -1.08
N ASP A 11 -21.55 -0.77 -2.29
CA ASP A 11 -20.52 -1.47 -3.07
C ASP A 11 -19.29 -0.54 -3.30
N LEU A 12 -18.11 -0.95 -2.82
CA LEU A 12 -16.83 -0.19 -2.85
C LEU A 12 -15.66 -1.09 -3.34
N THR A 13 -15.96 -2.14 -4.10
CA THR A 13 -15.06 -3.25 -4.41
C THR A 13 -13.88 -2.81 -5.27
N ASN A 14 -12.63 -2.69 -4.81
CA ASN A 14 -11.93 -3.36 -3.72
C ASN A 14 -10.64 -2.54 -3.42
N TYR A 15 -10.48 -1.95 -2.24
CA TYR A 15 -9.20 -1.33 -1.88
C TYR A 15 -8.28 -2.31 -1.15
N ASN A 16 -6.97 -2.19 -1.37
CA ASN A 16 -5.95 -2.94 -0.65
C ASN A 16 -4.74 -2.05 -0.33
N PHE A 17 -4.10 -2.33 0.79
CA PHE A 17 -2.80 -1.78 1.15
C PHE A 17 -1.76 -2.86 0.93
N VAL A 18 -0.75 -2.58 0.12
CA VAL A 18 0.44 -3.45 0.00
C VAL A 18 1.59 -2.70 0.62
N THR A 19 2.01 -3.16 1.80
CA THR A 19 3.03 -2.48 2.59
C THR A 19 4.32 -3.28 2.58
N PHE A 20 5.39 -2.64 2.13
CA PHE A 20 6.75 -3.14 2.25
C PHE A 20 7.36 -2.65 3.55
N GLY A 21 7.92 -3.56 4.33
CA GLY A 21 8.57 -3.22 5.59
C GLY A 21 9.69 -4.17 5.97
N SER A 22 10.41 -3.83 7.02
CA SER A 22 11.44 -4.69 7.62
C SER A 22 10.99 -5.23 8.97
N LYS A 23 11.27 -6.51 9.24
CA LYS A 23 10.99 -7.18 10.52
C LYS A 23 11.72 -6.51 11.70
N THR A 24 12.84 -5.83 11.40
CA THR A 24 13.67 -5.12 12.39
C THR A 24 13.31 -3.64 12.55
N CYS A 25 12.44 -3.10 11.70
CA CYS A 25 12.04 -1.70 11.75
C CYS A 25 10.84 -1.48 12.70
N PRO A 26 10.99 -0.70 13.79
CA PRO A 26 9.90 -0.43 14.73
C PRO A 26 8.74 0.34 14.07
N HIS A 27 9.04 1.27 13.16
CA HIS A 27 8.02 2.01 12.40
C HIS A 27 7.17 1.10 11.50
N CYS A 28 7.79 0.06 10.91
CA CYS A 28 7.05 -0.94 10.14
C CYS A 28 6.10 -1.75 11.03
N ARG A 29 6.55 -2.12 12.24
CA ARG A 29 5.72 -2.87 13.19
C ARG A 29 4.53 -2.04 13.67
N ASN A 30 4.74 -0.77 14.01
CA ASN A 30 3.66 0.11 14.42
C ASN A 30 2.61 0.29 13.30
N LEU A 31 3.07 0.45 12.05
CA LEU A 31 2.17 0.58 10.90
C LEU A 31 1.41 -0.73 10.64
N HIS A 32 2.08 -1.88 10.76
CA HIS A 32 1.44 -3.19 10.66
C HIS A 32 0.33 -3.37 11.70
N ASP A 33 0.59 -3.00 12.96
CA ASP A 33 -0.39 -3.11 14.05
C ASP A 33 -1.57 -2.14 13.83
N PHE A 34 -1.28 -0.93 13.36
CA PHE A 34 -2.29 0.04 12.97
C PHE A 34 -3.20 -0.50 11.86
N PHE A 35 -2.64 -1.07 10.78
CA PHE A 35 -3.43 -1.63 9.70
C PHE A 35 -4.20 -2.88 10.10
N SER A 36 -3.57 -3.77 10.88
CA SER A 36 -4.22 -4.97 11.42
C SER A 36 -5.42 -4.63 12.32
N LYS A 37 -5.37 -3.49 13.02
CA LYS A 37 -6.48 -3.03 13.85
C LYS A 37 -7.61 -2.37 13.04
N ASN A 38 -7.27 -1.54 12.06
CA ASN A 38 -8.26 -0.64 11.43
C ASN A 38 -8.73 -1.11 10.04
N TYR A 39 -7.98 -1.97 9.36
CA TYR A 39 -8.22 -2.40 7.97
C TYR A 39 -8.03 -3.92 7.80
N GLN A 40 -8.66 -4.69 8.69
CA GLN A 40 -8.57 -6.15 8.73
C GLN A 40 -8.91 -6.78 7.37
N GLY A 41 -8.05 -7.69 6.92
CA GLY A 41 -8.21 -8.39 5.64
C GLY A 41 -8.00 -7.52 4.40
N ARG A 42 -7.49 -6.29 4.55
CA ARG A 42 -7.20 -5.35 3.44
C ARG A 42 -5.73 -5.02 3.28
N CYS A 43 -4.87 -5.48 4.19
CA CYS A 43 -3.45 -5.16 4.19
C CYS A 43 -2.61 -6.43 3.93
N TYR A 44 -1.75 -6.36 2.94
CA TYR A 44 -0.70 -7.34 2.65
C TYR A 44 0.62 -6.72 3.09
N PHE A 45 1.19 -7.25 4.16
CA PHE A 45 2.48 -6.80 4.66
C PHE A 45 3.58 -7.72 4.14
N LEU A 46 4.40 -7.21 3.23
CA LEU A 46 5.50 -7.91 2.58
C LEU A 46 6.81 -7.49 3.23
N TRP A 47 7.52 -8.46 3.81
CA TRP A 47 8.79 -8.18 4.46
C TRP A 47 9.94 -8.21 3.46
N VAL A 48 10.77 -7.18 3.46
CA VAL A 48 11.91 -7.05 2.52
C VAL A 48 13.00 -8.10 2.77
N GLU A 49 12.99 -8.75 3.94
CA GLU A 49 13.86 -9.90 4.22
C GLU A 49 13.38 -11.20 3.54
N ASP A 50 12.13 -11.27 3.10
CA ASP A 50 11.58 -12.42 2.39
C ASP A 50 11.78 -12.26 0.88
N SER A 51 11.93 -13.36 0.13
CA SER A 51 12.31 -13.33 -1.30
C SER A 51 11.35 -12.50 -2.16
N ASP A 52 10.04 -12.68 -1.97
CA ASP A 52 9.03 -11.96 -2.72
C ASP A 52 8.94 -10.49 -2.30
N GLY A 53 9.05 -10.20 -1.00
CA GLY A 53 9.06 -8.82 -0.51
C GLY A 53 10.27 -8.05 -1.01
N SER A 54 11.45 -8.66 -0.99
CA SER A 54 12.69 -8.07 -1.52
C SER A 54 12.57 -7.74 -3.01
N ARG A 55 12.12 -8.72 -3.81
CA ARG A 55 11.96 -8.56 -5.26
C ARG A 55 10.94 -7.48 -5.62
N LEU A 56 9.73 -7.55 -5.06
CA LEU A 56 8.67 -6.57 -5.33
C LEU A 56 9.05 -5.17 -4.86
N PHE A 57 9.74 -5.05 -3.72
CA PHE A 57 10.21 -3.76 -3.24
C PHE A 57 11.26 -3.15 -4.18
N TYR A 58 12.12 -3.98 -4.78
CA TYR A 58 13.06 -3.52 -5.80
C TYR A 58 12.37 -2.99 -7.07
N GLU A 59 11.25 -3.59 -7.48
CA GLU A 59 10.44 -3.08 -8.59
C GLU A 59 9.84 -1.70 -8.28
N LEU A 60 9.35 -1.49 -7.05
CA LEU A 60 8.87 -0.18 -6.59
C LEU A 60 10.00 0.85 -6.60
N TYR A 61 11.16 0.50 -6.03
CA TYR A 61 12.35 1.33 -6.01
C TYR A 61 12.76 1.81 -7.42
N LYS A 62 12.79 0.90 -8.41
CA LYS A 62 13.12 1.26 -9.81
C LYS A 62 12.13 2.28 -10.36
N ALA A 63 10.84 2.08 -10.12
CA ALA A 63 9.79 2.99 -10.57
C ALA A 63 9.96 4.38 -9.93
N GLU A 64 10.21 4.43 -8.63
CA GLU A 64 10.39 5.67 -7.86
C GLU A 64 11.61 6.47 -8.31
N VAL A 65 12.78 5.82 -8.42
CA VAL A 65 14.02 6.48 -8.86
C VAL A 65 13.91 6.97 -10.30
N LYS A 66 13.25 6.19 -11.18
CA LYS A 66 12.99 6.62 -12.58
C LYS A 66 12.19 7.93 -12.65
N HIS A 67 11.32 8.19 -11.67
CA HIS A 67 10.52 9.42 -11.58
C HIS A 67 11.17 10.50 -10.72
N GLY A 68 12.43 10.32 -10.33
CA GLY A 68 13.22 11.33 -9.64
C GLY A 68 13.10 11.32 -8.11
N LEU A 69 12.54 10.27 -7.50
CA LEU A 69 12.63 10.11 -6.05
C LEU A 69 14.09 9.83 -5.65
N SER A 70 14.58 10.49 -4.61
CA SER A 70 15.93 10.23 -4.12
C SER A 70 16.05 8.79 -3.60
N GLN A 71 17.24 8.21 -3.71
CA GLN A 71 17.47 6.84 -3.24
C GLN A 71 17.25 6.71 -1.72
N ASP A 72 17.50 7.78 -0.95
CA ASP A 72 17.24 7.82 0.49
C ASP A 72 15.76 7.56 0.83
N TYR A 73 14.83 8.04 0.00
CA TYR A 73 13.40 7.79 0.18
C TYR A 73 12.95 6.50 -0.51
N ALA A 74 13.48 6.20 -1.69
CA ALA A 74 13.07 5.03 -2.48
C ALA A 74 13.46 3.68 -1.84
N TYR A 75 14.46 3.66 -0.96
CA TYR A 75 14.81 2.48 -0.16
C TYR A 75 14.26 2.50 1.26
N ALA A 76 13.61 3.59 1.68
CA ALA A 76 13.10 3.72 3.04
C ALA A 76 11.92 2.78 3.27
N VAL A 77 11.77 2.27 4.49
CA VAL A 77 10.60 1.48 4.91
C VAL A 77 10.01 2.06 6.20
N PRO A 78 8.67 1.97 6.42
CA PRO A 78 7.70 1.29 5.56
C PRO A 78 7.31 2.12 4.33
N GLN A 79 6.93 1.45 3.24
CA GLN A 79 6.22 2.06 2.11
C GLN A 79 4.93 1.31 1.84
N THR A 80 3.84 2.02 1.58
CA THR A 80 2.53 1.43 1.28
C THR A 80 2.05 1.87 -0.09
N LEU A 81 1.85 0.90 -0.97
CA LEU A 81 1.12 1.06 -2.22
C LEU A 81 -0.38 0.92 -1.93
N VAL A 82 -1.14 1.96 -2.21
CA VAL A 82 -2.60 1.97 -2.07
C VAL A 82 -3.21 1.58 -3.40
N LEU A 83 -4.03 0.53 -3.39
CA LEU A 83 -4.73 0.02 -4.56
C LEU A 83 -6.23 0.29 -4.44
N ARG A 84 -6.85 0.65 -5.56
CA ARG A 84 -8.29 0.69 -5.76
C ARG A 84 -8.60 -0.15 -7.00
N ASP A 85 -9.36 -1.21 -6.80
CA ASP A 85 -9.84 -2.10 -7.85
C ASP A 85 -8.66 -2.74 -8.63
N GLY A 86 -7.55 -2.97 -7.92
CA GLY A 86 -6.29 -3.48 -8.46
C GLY A 86 -5.39 -2.41 -9.09
N ALA A 87 -5.88 -1.19 -9.31
CA ALA A 87 -5.09 -0.09 -9.84
C ALA A 87 -4.43 0.73 -8.72
N PRO A 88 -3.17 1.17 -8.87
CA PRO A 88 -2.49 1.98 -7.88
C PRO A 88 -3.04 3.42 -7.88
N ILE A 89 -3.27 3.97 -6.69
CA ILE A 89 -3.78 5.33 -6.50
C ILE A 89 -2.88 6.22 -5.66
N ALA A 90 -1.96 5.65 -4.88
CA ALA A 90 -0.96 6.40 -4.12
C ALA A 90 0.19 5.49 -3.65
N VAL A 91 1.34 6.09 -3.40
CA VAL A 91 2.43 5.51 -2.59
C VAL A 91 2.63 6.38 -1.36
N VAL A 92 2.72 5.76 -0.18
CA VAL A 92 2.97 6.46 1.09
C VAL A 92 4.22 5.90 1.73
N ILE A 93 5.22 6.77 1.95
CA ILE A 93 6.49 6.43 2.58
C ILE A 93 6.45 6.91 4.03
N GLY A 94 6.61 6.00 4.99
CA GLY A 94 6.67 6.27 6.42
C GLY A 94 5.48 5.73 7.22
N GLU A 95 5.59 5.84 8.54
CA GLU A 95 4.56 5.42 9.50
C GLU A 95 3.48 6.49 9.63
N VAL A 96 2.32 6.26 9.02
CA VAL A 96 1.14 7.11 9.21
C VAL A 96 0.05 6.34 9.97
N THR A 97 -0.30 6.81 11.15
CA THR A 97 -1.34 6.20 12.01
C THR A 97 -2.63 7.02 12.10
N ASP A 98 -2.87 7.89 11.10
CA ASP A 98 -4.08 8.69 10.97
C ASP A 98 -5.11 8.01 10.07
N VAL A 99 -6.22 7.55 10.65
CA VAL A 99 -7.33 6.92 9.93
C VAL A 99 -7.96 7.87 8.90
N LYS A 100 -8.05 9.17 9.19
CA LYS A 100 -8.67 10.14 8.26
C LYS A 100 -7.86 10.27 6.98
N PHE A 101 -6.54 10.30 7.10
CA PHE A 101 -5.62 10.35 5.95
C PHE A 101 -5.82 9.12 5.05
N TRP A 102 -5.78 7.92 5.61
CA TRP A 102 -5.95 6.69 4.84
C TRP A 102 -7.34 6.57 4.21
N ASN A 103 -8.39 6.96 4.95
CA ASN A 103 -9.76 6.98 4.43
C ASN A 103 -9.92 7.98 3.26
N GLN A 104 -9.24 9.13 3.32
CA GLN A 104 -9.21 10.06 2.20
C GLN A 104 -8.52 9.44 0.99
N LEU A 105 -7.37 8.77 1.17
CA LEU A 105 -6.67 8.12 0.06
C LEU A 105 -7.54 7.05 -0.61
N ILE A 106 -8.12 6.11 0.14
CA ILE A 106 -8.93 5.04 -0.44
C ILE A 106 -10.27 5.50 -1.04
N SER A 107 -10.68 6.74 -0.75
CA SER A 107 -11.82 7.39 -1.41
C SER A 107 -11.49 8.00 -2.77
N GLY A 108 -10.20 8.09 -3.12
CA GLY A 108 -9.73 8.56 -4.42
C GLY A 108 -9.96 7.56 -5.56
N GLU A 109 -9.79 8.04 -6.78
CA GLU A 109 -9.90 7.26 -8.02
C GLU A 109 -8.53 7.09 -8.68
N ALA A 110 -8.37 6.01 -9.44
CA ALA A 110 -7.18 5.79 -10.24
C ALA A 110 -7.18 6.73 -11.46
N THR A 111 -6.22 7.66 -11.51
CA THR A 111 -6.10 8.63 -12.60
C THR A 111 -5.01 8.27 -13.62
N GLY A 112 -4.20 7.24 -13.32
CA GLY A 112 -2.98 6.90 -14.06
C GLY A 112 -1.72 7.61 -13.54
N GLU A 113 -1.91 8.69 -12.78
CA GLU A 113 -0.88 9.37 -12.01
C GLU A 113 -0.95 8.90 -10.55
N ILE A 114 0.18 8.42 -10.02
CA ILE A 114 0.26 7.88 -8.67
C ILE A 114 1.05 8.85 -7.80
N PRO A 115 0.37 9.69 -6.99
CA PRO A 115 1.05 10.60 -6.09
C PRO A 115 1.87 9.85 -5.03
N VAL A 116 3.07 10.34 -4.76
CA VAL A 116 3.91 9.89 -3.64
C VAL A 116 3.68 10.81 -2.43
N TYR A 117 3.60 10.23 -1.24
CA TYR A 117 3.50 10.94 0.03
C TYR A 117 4.69 10.59 0.92
N LEU A 118 5.24 11.59 1.61
CA LEU A 118 6.17 11.41 2.72
C LEU A 118 5.41 11.69 4.02
N GLY A 119 5.14 10.63 4.80
CA GLY A 119 4.13 10.67 5.84
C GLY A 119 2.78 11.07 5.26
N SER A 120 2.11 12.04 5.89
CA SER A 120 0.81 12.55 5.41
C SER A 120 0.90 13.69 4.39
N SER A 121 2.11 14.06 3.95
CA SER A 121 2.35 15.19 3.06
C SER A 121 2.61 14.73 1.64
N LYS A 122 1.87 15.29 0.67
CA LYS A 122 2.08 15.01 -0.75
C LYS A 122 3.47 15.51 -1.17
N TYR A 123 4.23 14.64 -1.83
CA TYR A 123 5.54 14.96 -2.39
C TYR A 123 5.41 15.37 -3.87
N SER A 124 6.47 15.97 -4.42
CA SER A 124 6.45 16.46 -5.81
C SER A 124 6.54 15.36 -6.86
N VAL A 125 7.02 14.18 -6.48
CA VAL A 125 7.15 13.02 -7.38
C VAL A 125 5.78 12.37 -7.60
N VAL A 126 5.51 12.04 -8.86
CA VAL A 126 4.32 11.32 -9.31
C VAL A 126 4.80 10.16 -10.18
N LEU A 127 4.35 8.94 -9.87
CA LEU A 127 4.64 7.76 -10.68
C LEU A 127 3.54 7.58 -11.74
N SER A 128 3.79 6.72 -12.73
CA SER A 128 2.80 6.33 -13.74
C SER A 128 2.42 4.86 -13.63
N ASN A 129 1.22 4.49 -14.05
CA ASN A 129 0.81 3.07 -14.09
C ASN A 129 1.80 2.21 -14.88
N GLU A 130 2.36 2.76 -15.95
CA GLU A 130 3.34 2.09 -16.81
C GLU A 130 4.61 1.71 -16.05
N SER A 131 5.05 2.55 -15.09
CA SER A 131 6.26 2.27 -14.32
C SER A 131 6.06 1.21 -13.24
N LEU A 132 4.82 0.97 -12.82
CA LEU A 132 4.46 -0.07 -11.86
C LEU A 132 3.96 -1.37 -12.52
N ALA A 133 3.94 -1.47 -13.84
CA ALA A 133 3.36 -2.62 -14.55
C ALA A 133 3.99 -3.96 -14.14
N ASP A 134 5.33 -4.01 -14.02
CA ASP A 134 6.05 -5.22 -13.61
C ASP A 134 5.73 -5.60 -12.17
N LEU A 135 5.74 -4.62 -11.26
CA LEU A 135 5.36 -4.81 -9.85
C LEU A 135 3.93 -5.38 -9.73
N LEU A 136 2.97 -4.78 -10.42
CA LEU A 136 1.55 -5.19 -10.35
C LEU A 136 1.34 -6.59 -10.93
N SER A 137 2.05 -6.93 -12.01
CA SER A 137 2.02 -8.26 -12.63
C SER A 137 2.54 -9.34 -11.68
N GLU A 138 3.64 -9.08 -10.96
CA GLU A 138 4.18 -10.01 -9.99
C GLU A 138 3.33 -10.10 -8.72
N LEU A 139 2.85 -8.96 -8.21
CA LEU A 139 1.98 -8.89 -7.05
C LEU A 139 0.69 -9.68 -7.26
N GLY A 140 0.07 -9.59 -8.44
CA GLY A 140 -1.14 -10.32 -8.79
C GLY A 140 -0.97 -11.85 -8.67
N LYS A 141 0.22 -12.38 -9.00
CA LYS A 141 0.53 -13.81 -8.88
C LYS A 141 0.61 -14.24 -7.41
N ILE A 142 1.18 -13.39 -6.55
CA ILE A 142 1.36 -13.68 -5.11
C ILE A 142 0.02 -13.58 -4.35
N ILE A 143 -0.80 -12.57 -4.64
CA ILE A 143 -2.10 -12.41 -3.97
C ILE A 143 -3.05 -13.55 -4.35
N GLN A 144 -3.08 -13.98 -5.62
CA GLN A 144 -3.95 -15.09 -6.06
C GLN A 144 -3.61 -16.45 -5.42
N THR A 145 -2.37 -16.66 -4.97
CA THR A 145 -1.99 -17.89 -4.26
C THR A 145 -2.33 -17.87 -2.77
N HIS A 146 -2.77 -16.72 -2.23
CA HIS A 146 -3.09 -16.54 -0.82
C HIS A 146 -4.60 -16.40 -0.51
N ASP A 147 -5.48 -16.57 -1.51
CA ASP A 147 -6.92 -16.69 -1.25
C ASP A 147 -7.17 -17.92 -0.34
N PRO A 148 -7.97 -17.80 0.73
CA PRO A 148 -8.30 -18.94 1.57
C PRO A 148 -9.01 -20.00 0.71
N PRO A 149 -8.72 -21.30 0.89
CA PRO A 149 -9.49 -22.33 0.20
C PRO A 149 -10.97 -22.08 0.47
N ALA A 150 -11.75 -22.00 -0.61
CA ALA A 150 -13.20 -21.87 -0.53
C ALA A 150 -13.71 -22.84 0.53
N LYS A 151 -14.39 -22.30 1.56
CA LYS A 151 -15.01 -23.11 2.61
C LYS A 151 -15.89 -24.16 1.91
N ARG A 152 -15.43 -25.41 1.93
CA ARG A 152 -16.26 -26.58 1.65
C ARG A 152 -17.14 -26.85 2.86
#